data_AF-A0A6I7R2J9-F1
#
_entry.id   AF-A0A6I7R2J9-F1
#
_cell.length_a   1.000
_cell.length_b   1.000
_cell.length_c   1.000
_cell.angle_alpha   90.00
_cell.angle_beta   90.00
_cell.angle_gamma   90.00
#
_symmetry.space_group_name_H-M   'P 1'
#
loop_
_entity.id
_entity.type
_entity.pdbx_description
1 polymer ?
#
loop_
_entity_poly.entity_id
_entity_poly.type
_entity_poly.pdbx_seq_one_letter_code
_entity_poly.pdbx_strand_id
1 'polypeptide(L)'
;MKNYIIILLCGLIHFSSLAVSPETQTVLSEHLKEINAEWTQKGFEDKYNKEITFKNDIERIQKHLELVEHHLRETNHSYSDAGLQKRNELLDVLNEYRKDGIFPINTFHNERIPYFIDIYGTACAVGYLMIESGYKTLAEKIQEEGNYRYIREIDYPEVGEWAENHGFTLSELAWIQPSYGPYTIPLPLGEGVDEEVKKMAITYHNPIQLYIAGSFNQAGDIPCQTFAVWNGVEYECPIQNLEGEVNDINSMYNRIILSGKFIYDNETHNFIERSNSEWSFHNVLPELNATLTGFVASQPFDYVSGYYTDSENSMNHFIAKRKINPQGSWEIIAEMNGKVNSIESVQGQGIYFAGEFTEVNEEEMNYVGHYQYISFGIDSGTLQAVGDGLDSPVRVLKNLNGIFHAAGTIIDEFGERKFGLARFHNNQWQQLIGESNFWIESPDADLPMYINDIVFRENQIFLAGKFSFFMNVMEEPGVNLGVLSPLSGIVQGYGTLNDEVNSIVFHTGNSEFLVGGKFTSSSLVEFEGQVELNHLAQLSRTTGISSIETSNFKVFPNPATDRITIELDRTYQDIRLTAFAMDGRAVETDFSVISNQIFVNRAHLPDGLYMLKVFSGNNLLGSGRVVFSGE
;
A
#
# COMPACT_ATOMS: atom_id res chain seq x y z
N MET A 1 -11.87 28.16 -67.49
CA MET A 1 -11.91 28.89 -66.20
C MET A 1 -13.06 28.38 -65.36
N LYS A 2 -12.77 27.47 -64.42
CA LYS A 2 -13.62 27.15 -63.27
C LYS A 2 -12.65 26.88 -62.12
N ASN A 3 -12.61 27.80 -61.15
CA ASN A 3 -11.80 27.69 -59.95
C ASN A 3 -12.46 26.69 -59.00
N TYR A 4 -11.73 25.67 -58.57
CA TYR A 4 -12.12 24.83 -57.45
C TYR A 4 -11.48 25.40 -56.18
N ILE A 5 -12.34 25.81 -55.24
CA ILE A 5 -11.97 26.18 -53.88
C ILE A 5 -11.74 24.87 -53.12
N ILE A 6 -10.51 24.63 -52.68
CA ILE A 6 -10.18 23.55 -51.74
C ILE A 6 -10.52 24.07 -50.35
N ILE A 7 -11.56 23.50 -49.74
CA ILE A 7 -11.86 23.69 -48.31
C ILE A 7 -10.96 22.71 -47.55
N LEU A 8 -9.95 23.24 -46.86
CA LEU A 8 -9.14 22.48 -45.91
C LEU A 8 -9.98 22.27 -44.64
N LEU A 9 -10.48 21.05 -44.44
CA LEU A 9 -11.02 20.60 -43.16
C LEU A 9 -9.81 20.36 -42.22
N CYS A 10 -9.50 21.30 -41.35
CA CYS A 10 -8.60 21.05 -40.22
C CYS A 10 -9.37 20.21 -39.19
N GLY A 11 -9.16 18.89 -39.20
CA GLY A 11 -9.54 18.03 -38.09
C GLY A 11 -8.74 18.42 -36.85
N LEU A 12 -9.44 18.76 -35.77
CA LEU A 12 -8.87 18.90 -34.43
C LEU A 12 -8.30 17.54 -34.01
N ILE A 13 -6.98 17.42 -34.06
CA ILE A 13 -6.25 16.32 -33.42
C ILE A 13 -6.39 16.57 -31.90
N HIS A 14 -7.22 15.79 -31.22
CA HIS A 14 -7.17 15.72 -29.76
C HIS A 14 -5.86 15.02 -29.38
N PHE A 15 -4.90 15.80 -28.88
CA PHE A 15 -3.77 15.25 -28.16
C PHE A 15 -4.31 14.71 -26.84
N SER A 16 -4.33 13.39 -26.67
CA SER A 16 -4.58 12.76 -25.38
C SER A 16 -3.42 13.12 -24.45
N SER A 17 -3.63 14.07 -23.53
CA SER A 17 -2.70 14.30 -22.43
C SER A 17 -2.70 13.06 -21.54
N LEU A 18 -1.51 12.56 -21.18
CA LEU A 18 -1.36 11.51 -20.18
C LEU A 18 -1.93 12.00 -18.85
N ALA A 19 -2.66 11.13 -18.13
CA ALA A 19 -3.19 11.46 -16.81
C ALA A 19 -2.05 11.75 -15.82
N VAL A 20 -2.20 12.79 -15.02
CA VAL A 20 -1.19 13.25 -14.04
C VAL A 20 -1.47 12.60 -12.67
N SER A 21 -0.49 11.90 -12.10
CA SER A 21 -0.59 11.40 -10.72
C SER A 21 -0.48 12.55 -9.70
N PRO A 22 -1.10 12.48 -8.51
CA PRO A 22 -1.00 13.55 -7.50
C PRO A 22 0.44 13.96 -7.15
N GLU A 23 1.36 13.00 -7.14
CA GLU A 23 2.76 13.16 -6.73
C GLU A 23 3.64 13.72 -7.86
N THR A 24 3.13 13.77 -9.08
CA THR A 24 3.85 14.32 -10.23
C THR A 24 4.05 15.82 -10.06
N GLN A 25 5.29 16.30 -10.13
CA GLN A 25 5.58 17.73 -10.15
C GLN A 25 5.14 18.32 -11.48
N THR A 26 4.04 19.06 -11.46
CA THR A 26 3.53 19.78 -12.63
C THR A 26 2.77 21.03 -12.19
N VAL A 27 2.34 21.85 -13.14
CA VAL A 27 1.58 23.06 -12.86
C VAL A 27 0.21 22.72 -12.24
N LEU A 28 -0.21 23.53 -11.27
CA LEU A 28 -1.46 23.33 -10.54
C LEU A 28 -2.68 23.21 -11.48
N SER A 29 -2.72 23.94 -12.58
CA SER A 29 -3.80 23.83 -13.56
C SER A 29 -3.96 22.42 -14.16
N GLU A 30 -2.87 21.69 -14.39
CA GLU A 30 -2.95 20.31 -14.90
C GLU A 30 -3.50 19.36 -13.83
N HIS A 31 -3.05 19.51 -12.58
CA HIS A 31 -3.62 18.75 -11.46
C HIS A 31 -5.12 18.99 -11.25
N LEU A 32 -5.57 20.23 -11.44
CA LEU A 32 -6.98 20.58 -11.28
C LEU A 32 -7.86 20.01 -12.40
N LYS A 33 -7.36 19.99 -13.64
CA LYS A 33 -8.06 19.38 -14.79
C LYS A 33 -8.29 17.88 -14.61
N GLU A 34 -7.38 17.19 -13.92
CA GLU A 34 -7.58 15.77 -13.56
C GLU A 34 -8.81 15.59 -12.68
N ILE A 35 -8.99 16.41 -11.65
CA ILE A 35 -10.10 16.27 -10.71
C ILE A 35 -11.44 16.65 -11.35
N ASN A 36 -11.43 17.70 -12.17
CA ASN A 36 -12.65 18.25 -12.76
C ASN A 36 -12.36 18.98 -14.09
N ALA A 37 -13.09 18.60 -15.15
CA ALA A 37 -12.92 19.17 -16.49
C ALA A 37 -13.26 20.67 -16.59
N GLU A 38 -14.01 21.25 -15.64
CA GLU A 38 -14.36 22.68 -15.62
C GLU A 38 -13.13 23.61 -15.51
N TRP A 39 -11.97 23.10 -15.08
CA TRP A 39 -10.72 23.86 -15.05
C TRP A 39 -10.11 24.11 -16.44
N THR A 40 -10.68 23.55 -17.51
CA THR A 40 -10.25 23.79 -18.90
C THR A 40 -10.67 25.16 -19.45
N GLN A 41 -11.43 25.95 -18.69
CA GLN A 41 -11.87 27.28 -19.13
C GLN A 41 -10.70 28.27 -19.29
N LYS A 42 -10.78 29.11 -20.33
CA LYS A 42 -9.73 30.06 -20.72
C LYS A 42 -9.45 31.08 -19.60
N GLY A 43 -8.21 31.15 -19.14
CA GLY A 43 -7.73 32.11 -18.12
C GLY A 43 -7.28 31.46 -16.80
N PHE A 44 -7.66 30.21 -16.53
CA PHE A 44 -7.20 29.50 -15.33
C PHE A 44 -5.78 28.95 -15.46
N GLU A 45 -5.36 28.56 -16.67
CA GLU A 45 -4.00 28.07 -16.94
C GLU A 45 -2.95 29.11 -16.53
N ASP A 46 -3.15 30.38 -16.92
CA ASP A 46 -2.25 31.47 -16.56
C ASP A 46 -2.29 31.81 -15.06
N LYS A 47 -3.48 31.73 -14.45
CA LYS A 47 -3.69 32.06 -13.02
C LYS A 47 -3.08 31.00 -12.09
N TYR A 48 -3.07 29.74 -12.50
CA TYR A 48 -2.62 28.58 -11.71
C TYR A 48 -1.42 27.86 -12.34
N ASN A 49 -0.50 28.62 -12.93
CA ASN A 49 0.70 28.11 -13.62
C ASN A 49 1.87 27.70 -12.70
N LYS A 50 1.67 27.72 -11.37
CA LYS A 50 2.73 27.38 -10.42
C LYS A 50 2.87 25.86 -10.31
N GLU A 51 4.10 25.37 -10.41
CA GLU A 51 4.41 23.97 -10.15
C GLU A 51 4.10 23.57 -8.70
N ILE A 52 3.50 22.40 -8.54
CA ILE A 52 3.12 21.81 -7.27
C ILE A 52 3.12 20.28 -7.37
N THR A 53 3.26 19.64 -6.22
CA THR A 53 3.03 18.21 -5.99
C THR A 53 2.03 18.07 -4.85
N PHE A 54 1.15 17.09 -4.94
CA PHE A 54 0.26 16.69 -3.84
C PHE A 54 0.77 15.38 -3.25
N LYS A 55 0.57 15.18 -1.94
CA LYS A 55 1.00 13.93 -1.29
C LYS A 55 0.11 12.74 -1.68
N ASN A 56 -1.16 13.01 -1.92
CA ASN A 56 -2.15 12.02 -2.30
C ASN A 56 -3.33 12.71 -2.98
N ASP A 57 -4.24 11.90 -3.52
CA ASP A 57 -5.40 12.41 -4.25
C ASP A 57 -6.38 13.18 -3.35
N ILE A 58 -6.43 12.88 -2.05
CA ILE A 58 -7.24 13.62 -1.08
C ILE A 58 -6.78 15.07 -1.00
N GLU A 59 -5.48 15.34 -0.83
CA GLU A 59 -4.95 16.71 -0.81
C GLU A 59 -5.22 17.46 -2.13
N ARG A 60 -5.18 16.73 -3.25
CA ARG A 60 -5.50 17.29 -4.57
C ARG A 60 -6.98 17.68 -4.71
N ILE A 61 -7.90 16.83 -4.24
CA ILE A 61 -9.34 17.12 -4.18
C ILE A 61 -9.62 18.26 -3.19
N GLN A 62 -8.96 18.28 -2.03
CA GLN A 62 -9.08 19.37 -1.07
C GLN A 62 -8.66 20.70 -1.70
N LYS A 63 -7.56 20.71 -2.47
CA LYS A 63 -7.11 21.92 -3.15
C LYS A 63 -8.08 22.36 -4.24
N HIS A 64 -8.64 21.42 -4.98
CA HIS A 64 -9.72 21.70 -5.93
C HIS A 64 -10.90 22.39 -5.24
N LEU A 65 -11.44 21.81 -4.18
CA LEU A 65 -12.60 22.34 -3.47
C LEU A 65 -12.31 23.70 -2.81
N GLU A 66 -11.11 23.91 -2.28
CA GLU A 66 -10.67 25.22 -1.75
C GLU A 66 -10.78 26.32 -2.81
N LEU A 67 -10.27 26.06 -4.02
CA LEU A 67 -10.22 27.06 -5.08
C LEU A 67 -11.60 27.32 -5.70
N VAL A 68 -12.44 26.28 -5.81
CA VAL A 68 -13.83 26.42 -6.27
C VAL A 68 -14.61 27.26 -5.26
N GLU A 69 -14.59 26.88 -3.98
CA GLU A 69 -15.30 27.59 -2.91
C GLU A 69 -14.92 29.07 -2.87
N HIS A 70 -13.63 29.38 -2.97
CA HIS A 70 -13.14 30.75 -3.04
C HIS A 70 -13.69 31.52 -4.24
N HIS A 71 -13.68 30.94 -5.44
CA HIS A 71 -14.29 31.56 -6.63
C HIS A 71 -15.79 31.80 -6.46
N LEU A 72 -16.50 30.85 -5.87
CA LEU A 72 -17.95 30.92 -5.69
C LEU A 72 -18.36 32.02 -4.71
N ARG A 73 -17.52 32.34 -3.70
CA ARG A 73 -17.74 33.48 -2.81
C ARG A 73 -17.47 34.83 -3.46
N GLU A 74 -16.51 34.90 -4.37
CA GLU A 74 -16.18 36.14 -5.10
C GLU A 74 -17.14 36.42 -6.27
N THR A 75 -17.92 35.42 -6.68
CA THR A 75 -18.86 35.54 -7.80
C THR A 75 -20.08 36.37 -7.41
N ASN A 76 -20.29 37.49 -8.11
CA ASN A 76 -21.47 38.34 -7.92
C ASN A 76 -22.71 37.74 -8.61
N HIS A 77 -23.76 37.50 -7.84
CA HIS A 77 -25.05 37.05 -8.33
C HIS A 77 -26.16 38.05 -8.02
N SER A 78 -27.23 38.03 -8.83
CA SER A 78 -28.44 38.85 -8.62
C SER A 78 -29.53 38.10 -7.83
N TYR A 79 -29.12 37.26 -6.88
CA TYR A 79 -30.06 36.53 -6.01
C TYR A 79 -30.67 37.45 -4.95
N SER A 80 -31.78 37.01 -4.35
CA SER A 80 -32.36 37.67 -3.17
C SER A 80 -31.45 37.53 -1.96
N ASP A 81 -31.59 38.41 -0.95
CA ASP A 81 -30.82 38.33 0.30
C ASP A 81 -30.95 36.95 0.97
N ALA A 82 -32.15 36.35 0.93
CA ALA A 82 -32.39 35.00 1.45
C ALA A 82 -31.67 33.91 0.63
N GLY A 83 -31.57 34.07 -0.69
CA GLY A 83 -30.81 33.17 -1.56
C GLY A 83 -29.30 33.27 -1.32
N LEU A 84 -28.78 34.49 -1.13
CA LEU A 84 -27.37 34.72 -0.79
C LEU A 84 -27.02 34.16 0.60
N GLN A 85 -27.93 34.25 1.56
CA GLN A 85 -27.73 33.67 2.89
C GLN A 85 -27.56 32.14 2.79
N LYS A 86 -28.50 31.43 2.15
CA LYS A 86 -28.43 29.97 1.98
C LYS A 86 -27.18 29.52 1.22
N ARG A 87 -26.79 30.28 0.18
CA ARG A 87 -25.56 30.01 -0.57
C ARG A 87 -24.33 30.06 0.35
N ASN A 88 -24.22 31.10 1.17
CA ASN A 88 -23.09 31.25 2.10
C ASN A 88 -23.07 30.14 3.16
N GLU A 89 -24.23 29.76 3.70
CA GLU A 89 -24.35 28.64 4.64
C GLU A 89 -23.84 27.33 4.03
N LEU A 90 -24.21 27.02 2.78
CA LEU A 90 -23.72 25.82 2.10
C LEU A 90 -22.25 25.90 1.65
N LEU A 91 -21.72 27.09 1.36
CA LEU A 91 -20.28 27.24 1.14
C LEU A 91 -19.47 27.05 2.44
N ASP A 92 -20.03 27.40 3.60
CA ASP A 92 -19.43 27.07 4.89
C ASP A 92 -19.41 25.55 5.11
N VAL A 93 -20.53 24.86 4.80
CA VAL A 93 -20.60 23.38 4.84
C VAL A 93 -19.58 22.75 3.88
N LEU A 94 -19.44 23.27 2.65
CA LEU A 94 -18.46 22.77 1.69
C LEU A 94 -17.02 22.90 2.21
N ASN A 95 -16.72 24.00 2.91
CA ASN A 95 -15.40 24.22 3.49
C ASN A 95 -15.11 23.25 4.64
N GLU A 96 -16.10 22.90 5.47
CA GLU A 96 -15.94 21.87 6.51
C GLU A 96 -15.78 20.47 5.88
N TYR A 97 -16.64 20.08 4.93
CA TYR A 97 -16.51 18.83 4.17
C TYR A 97 -15.11 18.67 3.54
N ARG A 98 -14.59 19.74 2.94
CA ARG A 98 -13.24 19.78 2.40
C ARG A 98 -12.18 19.52 3.48
N LYS A 99 -12.30 20.14 4.66
CA LYS A 99 -11.32 19.95 5.75
C LYS A 99 -11.36 18.53 6.29
N ASP A 100 -12.53 17.91 6.34
CA ASP A 100 -12.72 16.53 6.79
C ASP A 100 -12.04 15.53 5.84
N GLY A 101 -12.03 15.81 4.54
CA GLY A 101 -11.26 15.04 3.55
C GLY A 101 -11.79 13.61 3.33
N ILE A 102 -13.05 13.36 3.69
CA ILE A 102 -13.74 12.09 3.49
C ILE A 102 -14.49 12.18 2.16
N PHE A 103 -13.91 11.60 1.12
CA PHE A 103 -14.42 11.66 -0.24
C PHE A 103 -14.81 10.27 -0.76
N PRO A 104 -15.74 10.19 -1.73
CA PRO A 104 -16.10 8.96 -2.38
C PRO A 104 -14.90 8.19 -2.96
N ILE A 105 -15.00 6.86 -2.92
CA ILE A 105 -14.03 5.93 -3.48
C ILE A 105 -14.61 5.31 -4.76
N ASN A 106 -13.80 5.32 -5.82
CA ASN A 106 -14.16 4.69 -7.07
C ASN A 106 -13.80 3.20 -7.05
N THR A 107 -14.77 2.39 -6.60
CA THR A 107 -14.60 0.94 -6.41
C THR A 107 -14.78 0.12 -7.69
N PHE A 108 -15.54 0.64 -8.67
CA PHE A 108 -16.05 -0.15 -9.81
C PHE A 108 -15.47 0.28 -11.17
N HIS A 109 -14.60 1.30 -11.20
CA HIS A 109 -14.09 1.80 -12.48
C HIS A 109 -12.59 2.00 -12.42
N ASN A 110 -11.90 1.55 -13.47
CA ASN A 110 -10.45 1.67 -13.62
C ASN A 110 -9.99 3.05 -14.13
N GLU A 111 -10.94 3.98 -14.33
CA GLU A 111 -10.72 5.35 -14.77
C GLU A 111 -11.27 6.32 -13.74
N ARG A 112 -10.71 7.53 -13.64
CA ARG A 112 -11.25 8.55 -12.75
C ARG A 112 -12.64 8.96 -13.20
N ILE A 113 -13.65 8.70 -12.38
CA ILE A 113 -15.05 9.05 -12.68
C ILE A 113 -15.75 9.62 -11.44
N PRO A 114 -16.85 10.36 -11.59
CA PRO A 114 -17.62 10.82 -10.44
C PRO A 114 -18.39 9.66 -9.80
N TYR A 115 -18.62 9.77 -8.49
CA TYR A 115 -19.56 8.96 -7.73
C TYR A 115 -20.45 9.93 -6.99
N PHE A 116 -21.78 9.78 -7.03
CA PHE A 116 -22.68 10.67 -6.32
C PHE A 116 -22.72 10.32 -4.83
N ILE A 117 -22.88 9.04 -4.52
CA ILE A 117 -22.67 8.42 -3.21
C ILE A 117 -21.98 7.07 -3.48
N ASP A 118 -20.81 6.85 -2.90
CA ASP A 118 -20.12 5.56 -3.08
C ASP A 118 -20.79 4.41 -2.32
N ILE A 119 -20.23 3.21 -2.50
CA ILE A 119 -20.72 2.02 -1.81
C ILE A 119 -20.57 2.11 -0.29
N TYR A 120 -19.71 3.00 0.21
CA TYR A 120 -19.45 3.24 1.63
C TYR A 120 -20.38 4.31 2.22
N GLY A 121 -21.40 4.74 1.46
CA GLY A 121 -22.31 5.81 1.86
C GLY A 121 -21.67 7.20 1.89
N THR A 122 -20.44 7.35 1.38
CA THR A 122 -19.76 8.64 1.31
C THR A 122 -20.29 9.42 0.13
N ALA A 123 -20.95 10.54 0.39
CA ALA A 123 -21.46 11.43 -0.65
C ALA A 123 -20.34 12.30 -1.25
N CYS A 124 -20.44 12.58 -2.55
CA CYS A 124 -19.61 13.61 -3.18
C CYS A 124 -19.96 14.99 -2.62
N ALA A 125 -19.13 16.00 -2.93
CA ALA A 125 -19.36 17.35 -2.45
C ALA A 125 -20.79 17.86 -2.72
N VAL A 126 -21.34 17.63 -3.93
CA VAL A 126 -22.71 18.06 -4.25
C VAL A 126 -23.77 17.24 -3.49
N GLY A 127 -23.60 15.92 -3.41
CA GLY A 127 -24.49 15.05 -2.66
C GLY A 127 -24.51 15.39 -1.16
N TYR A 128 -23.34 15.71 -0.59
CA TYR A 128 -23.19 16.14 0.79
C TYR A 128 -23.94 17.44 1.06
N LEU A 129 -23.79 18.45 0.19
CA LEU A 129 -24.56 19.70 0.30
C LEU A 129 -26.08 19.48 0.19
N MET A 130 -26.53 18.54 -0.65
CA MET A 130 -27.95 18.17 -0.72
C MET A 130 -28.42 17.52 0.59
N ILE A 131 -27.64 16.60 1.17
CA ILE A 131 -27.98 15.93 2.42
C ILE A 131 -28.08 16.94 3.57
N GLU A 132 -27.07 17.80 3.73
CA GLU A 132 -27.02 18.81 4.80
C GLU A 132 -28.11 19.89 4.67
N SER A 133 -28.60 20.14 3.46
CA SER A 133 -29.76 21.03 3.22
C SER A 133 -31.12 20.34 3.34
N GLY A 134 -31.16 19.05 3.72
CA GLY A 134 -32.40 18.29 3.94
C GLY A 134 -32.96 17.56 2.71
N TYR A 135 -32.15 17.38 1.66
CA TYR A 135 -32.53 16.74 0.38
C TYR A 135 -31.91 15.34 0.21
N LYS A 136 -31.75 14.59 1.31
CA LYS A 136 -31.17 13.25 1.29
C LYS A 136 -31.87 12.30 0.30
N THR A 137 -33.20 12.30 0.24
CA THR A 137 -33.97 11.46 -0.70
C THR A 137 -33.67 11.76 -2.16
N LEU A 138 -33.39 13.04 -2.50
CA LEU A 138 -32.99 13.40 -3.86
C LEU A 138 -31.58 12.88 -4.16
N ALA A 139 -30.66 12.97 -3.19
CA ALA A 139 -29.30 12.45 -3.34
C ALA A 139 -29.28 10.92 -3.52
N GLU A 140 -30.08 10.18 -2.75
CA GLU A 140 -30.26 8.73 -2.87
C GLU A 140 -30.86 8.34 -4.22
N LYS A 141 -31.86 9.09 -4.72
CA LYS A 141 -32.41 8.86 -6.07
C LYS A 141 -31.35 9.03 -7.17
N ILE A 142 -30.49 10.05 -7.07
CA ILE A 142 -29.41 10.27 -8.03
C ILE A 142 -28.39 9.14 -7.96
N GLN A 143 -28.04 8.67 -6.76
CA GLN A 143 -27.21 7.48 -6.57
C GLN A 143 -27.82 6.27 -7.30
N GLU A 144 -29.10 5.99 -7.11
CA GLU A 144 -29.75 4.81 -7.72
C GLU A 144 -29.80 4.87 -9.25
N GLU A 145 -30.12 6.04 -9.82
CA GLU A 145 -30.43 6.17 -11.25
C GLU A 145 -29.26 6.69 -12.10
N GLY A 146 -28.22 7.25 -11.47
CA GLY A 146 -27.16 7.98 -12.16
C GLY A 146 -25.90 8.23 -11.35
N ASN A 147 -25.49 7.28 -10.49
CA ASN A 147 -24.38 7.48 -9.55
C ASN A 147 -23.08 8.00 -10.18
N TYR A 148 -22.80 7.57 -11.40
CA TYR A 148 -21.53 7.83 -12.09
C TYR A 148 -21.58 9.01 -13.06
N ARG A 149 -22.65 9.79 -13.01
CA ARG A 149 -22.88 10.90 -13.95
C ARG A 149 -22.33 12.22 -13.41
N TYR A 150 -21.82 13.04 -14.32
CA TYR A 150 -21.56 14.43 -14.00
C TYR A 150 -22.88 15.19 -13.79
N ILE A 151 -22.88 16.26 -12.99
CA ILE A 151 -24.05 17.15 -12.79
C ILE A 151 -24.61 17.64 -14.14
N ARG A 152 -23.77 17.83 -15.15
CA ARG A 152 -24.19 18.23 -16.51
C ARG A 152 -24.98 17.16 -17.26
N GLU A 153 -24.86 15.90 -16.86
CA GLU A 153 -25.49 14.73 -17.47
C GLU A 153 -26.70 14.23 -16.68
N ILE A 154 -26.96 14.85 -15.52
CA ILE A 154 -28.11 14.56 -14.67
C ILE A 154 -29.32 15.36 -15.19
N ASP A 155 -30.32 14.63 -15.68
CA ASP A 155 -31.57 15.18 -16.23
C ASP A 155 -32.72 15.04 -15.22
N TYR A 156 -32.57 15.66 -14.05
CA TYR A 156 -33.61 15.75 -13.02
C TYR A 156 -33.96 17.22 -12.77
N PRO A 157 -35.20 17.67 -13.11
CA PRO A 157 -35.66 19.02 -12.81
C PRO A 157 -35.48 19.42 -11.34
N GLU A 158 -35.63 18.46 -10.42
CA GLU A 158 -35.51 18.65 -8.98
C GLU A 158 -34.10 19.14 -8.57
N VAL A 159 -33.04 18.77 -9.31
CA VAL A 159 -31.68 19.25 -9.06
C VAL A 159 -31.55 20.73 -9.42
N GLY A 160 -32.19 21.15 -10.52
CA GLY A 160 -32.25 22.55 -10.93
C GLY A 160 -33.04 23.41 -9.94
N GLU A 161 -34.19 22.91 -9.49
CA GLU A 161 -35.01 23.58 -8.47
C GLU A 161 -34.26 23.69 -7.13
N TRP A 162 -33.57 22.63 -6.71
CA TRP A 162 -32.74 22.67 -5.51
C TRP A 162 -31.62 23.71 -5.64
N ALA A 163 -30.91 23.73 -6.77
CA ALA A 163 -29.82 24.67 -7.03
C ALA A 163 -30.32 26.13 -6.94
N GLU A 164 -31.42 26.47 -7.62
CA GLU A 164 -32.00 27.82 -7.60
C GLU A 164 -32.43 28.24 -6.18
N ASN A 165 -33.06 27.34 -5.43
CA ASN A 165 -33.51 27.60 -4.06
C ASN A 165 -32.38 27.81 -3.04
N HIS A 166 -31.16 27.40 -3.38
CA HIS A 166 -29.96 27.53 -2.56
C HIS A 166 -28.90 28.46 -3.18
N GLY A 167 -29.28 29.20 -4.22
CA GLY A 167 -28.43 30.22 -4.82
C GLY A 167 -27.24 29.65 -5.58
N PHE A 168 -27.38 28.52 -6.25
CA PHE A 168 -26.37 27.93 -7.15
C PHE A 168 -26.90 27.83 -8.58
N THR A 169 -25.99 27.89 -9.54
CA THR A 169 -26.27 27.44 -10.91
C THR A 169 -25.78 26.00 -11.10
N LEU A 170 -26.35 25.27 -12.07
CA LEU A 170 -25.87 23.93 -12.42
C LEU A 170 -24.39 23.91 -12.86
N SER A 171 -23.90 25.01 -13.44
CA SER A 171 -22.48 25.10 -13.82
C SER A 171 -21.56 25.23 -12.60
N GLU A 172 -22.02 25.89 -11.54
CA GLU A 172 -21.27 25.96 -10.28
C GLU A 172 -21.29 24.60 -9.56
N LEU A 173 -22.43 23.91 -9.56
CA LEU A 173 -22.51 22.55 -9.00
C LEU A 173 -21.62 21.56 -9.77
N ALA A 174 -21.56 21.67 -11.10
CA ALA A 174 -20.62 20.89 -11.91
C ALA A 174 -19.16 21.17 -11.54
N TRP A 175 -18.84 22.41 -11.14
CA TRP A 175 -17.49 22.76 -10.71
C TRP A 175 -17.18 22.28 -9.29
N ILE A 176 -18.19 22.20 -8.41
CA ILE A 176 -18.06 21.63 -7.07
C ILE A 176 -17.84 20.11 -7.12
N GLN A 177 -18.44 19.40 -8.08
CA GLN A 177 -18.40 17.94 -8.17
C GLN A 177 -17.00 17.43 -8.56
N PRO A 178 -16.27 16.71 -7.67
CA PRO A 178 -15.02 16.06 -8.04
C PRO A 178 -15.28 14.73 -8.76
N SER A 179 -14.23 14.18 -9.38
CA SER A 179 -14.16 12.78 -9.80
C SER A 179 -13.05 12.06 -9.03
N TYR A 180 -13.13 10.73 -8.92
CA TYR A 180 -12.33 9.92 -7.98
C TYR A 180 -11.52 8.85 -8.71
N GLY A 181 -10.23 8.75 -8.39
CA GLY A 181 -9.34 7.73 -8.97
C GLY A 181 -9.67 6.31 -8.47
N PRO A 182 -9.29 5.27 -9.22
CA PRO A 182 -9.65 3.87 -8.93
C PRO A 182 -9.06 3.33 -7.62
N TYR A 183 -9.74 2.32 -7.06
CA TYR A 183 -9.33 1.55 -5.87
C TYR A 183 -8.02 0.74 -6.09
N THR A 184 -7.26 0.50 -5.01
CA THR A 184 -5.98 -0.25 -5.07
C THR A 184 -6.28 -1.74 -5.30
N ILE A 185 -5.73 -2.31 -6.37
CA ILE A 185 -5.87 -3.75 -6.68
C ILE A 185 -4.58 -4.46 -6.26
N PRO A 186 -4.63 -5.45 -5.35
CA PRO A 186 -3.49 -6.33 -5.11
C PRO A 186 -3.17 -7.11 -6.40
N LEU A 187 -1.92 -7.02 -6.86
CA LEU A 187 -1.41 -7.73 -8.03
C LEU A 187 -0.34 -8.73 -7.61
N PRO A 188 -0.18 -9.85 -8.33
CA PRO A 188 0.85 -10.84 -8.01
C PRO A 188 2.26 -10.24 -8.12
N LEU A 189 3.16 -10.66 -7.24
CA LEU A 189 4.59 -10.32 -7.31
C LEU A 189 5.35 -11.43 -8.02
N GLY A 190 5.52 -11.31 -9.34
CA GLY A 190 5.99 -12.43 -10.16
C GLY A 190 5.04 -13.62 -10.04
N GLU A 191 5.58 -14.82 -9.93
CA GLU A 191 4.79 -16.06 -9.72
C GLU A 191 4.48 -16.35 -8.23
N GLY A 192 4.99 -15.52 -7.30
CA GLY A 192 4.86 -15.74 -5.85
C GLY A 192 5.68 -16.92 -5.29
N VAL A 193 5.23 -17.46 -4.17
CA VAL A 193 5.78 -18.67 -3.50
C VAL A 193 4.67 -19.70 -3.28
N ASP A 194 5.02 -20.95 -2.98
CA ASP A 194 4.04 -22.06 -2.88
C ASP A 194 3.35 -22.21 -1.52
N GLU A 195 3.85 -21.56 -0.47
CA GLU A 195 3.26 -21.59 0.89
C GLU A 195 3.42 -20.24 1.61
N GLU A 196 2.86 -20.14 2.82
CA GLU A 196 2.83 -18.95 3.66
C GLU A 196 4.16 -18.18 3.74
N VAL A 197 4.07 -16.86 3.53
CA VAL A 197 5.13 -15.89 3.88
C VAL A 197 4.91 -15.41 5.31
N LYS A 198 5.92 -15.59 6.16
CA LYS A 198 5.90 -15.18 7.58
C LYS A 198 6.52 -13.80 7.80
N LYS A 199 7.59 -13.48 7.08
CA LYS A 199 8.32 -12.22 7.26
C LYS A 199 8.93 -11.72 5.95
N MET A 200 8.93 -10.40 5.78
CA MET A 200 9.64 -9.73 4.71
C MET A 200 10.53 -8.61 5.23
N ALA A 201 11.60 -8.32 4.49
CA ALA A 201 12.43 -7.14 4.69
C ALA A 201 12.97 -6.62 3.36
N ILE A 202 13.29 -5.34 3.29
CA ILE A 202 13.88 -4.71 2.10
C ILE A 202 15.25 -4.10 2.41
N THR A 203 16.11 -3.99 1.41
CA THR A 203 17.30 -3.13 1.48
C THR A 203 16.96 -1.68 1.15
N TYR A 204 17.66 -0.74 1.79
CA TYR A 204 17.53 0.70 1.51
C TYR A 204 18.62 1.22 0.55
N HIS A 205 19.30 0.31 -0.15
CA HIS A 205 20.36 0.60 -1.12
C HIS A 205 19.97 0.03 -2.48
N ASN A 206 20.46 0.65 -3.57
CA ASN A 206 20.18 0.18 -4.92
C ASN A 206 21.12 -0.96 -5.33
N PRO A 207 20.62 -2.05 -5.94
CA PRO A 207 19.20 -2.34 -6.19
C PRO A 207 18.46 -2.70 -4.89
N ILE A 208 17.22 -2.21 -4.76
CA ILE A 208 16.33 -2.62 -3.66
C ILE A 208 15.98 -4.09 -3.89
N GLN A 209 16.24 -4.92 -2.89
CA GLN A 209 15.92 -6.34 -2.90
C GLN A 209 14.88 -6.60 -1.81
N LEU A 210 13.91 -7.47 -2.10
CA LEU A 210 12.96 -7.99 -1.14
C LEU A 210 13.44 -9.35 -0.65
N TYR A 211 13.64 -9.48 0.66
CA TYR A 211 13.96 -10.71 1.35
C TYR A 211 12.68 -11.30 1.92
N ILE A 212 12.45 -12.58 1.69
CA ILE A 212 11.19 -13.26 1.97
C ILE A 212 11.52 -14.50 2.80
N ALA A 213 10.87 -14.65 3.95
CA ALA A 213 10.96 -15.84 4.79
C ALA A 213 9.56 -16.41 5.05
N GLY A 214 9.46 -17.73 5.04
CA GLY A 214 8.17 -18.42 5.15
C GLY A 214 8.30 -19.93 5.27
N SER A 215 7.20 -20.62 5.02
CA SER A 215 7.10 -22.10 5.05
C SER A 215 7.24 -22.74 3.66
N PHE A 216 7.56 -21.94 2.64
CA PHE A 216 7.62 -22.32 1.23
C PHE A 216 8.82 -23.19 0.89
N ASN A 217 8.64 -24.01 -0.15
CA ASN A 217 9.68 -24.85 -0.75
C ASN A 217 10.03 -24.39 -2.17
N GLN A 218 9.23 -23.49 -2.75
CA GLN A 218 9.37 -22.98 -4.09
C GLN A 218 9.15 -21.46 -4.14
N ALA A 219 9.97 -20.76 -4.92
CA ALA A 219 9.81 -19.34 -5.22
C ALA A 219 9.83 -19.15 -6.74
N GLY A 220 8.68 -18.80 -7.32
CA GLY A 220 8.43 -18.95 -8.75
C GLY A 220 8.72 -20.37 -9.25
N ASP A 221 9.56 -20.52 -10.27
CA ASP A 221 9.89 -21.85 -10.82
C ASP A 221 11.12 -22.51 -10.19
N ILE A 222 11.75 -21.88 -9.18
CA ILE A 222 12.98 -22.40 -8.58
C ILE A 222 12.74 -23.04 -7.21
N PRO A 223 13.35 -24.21 -6.92
CA PRO A 223 13.39 -24.76 -5.57
C PRO A 223 14.07 -23.77 -4.63
N CYS A 224 13.34 -23.30 -3.63
CA CYS A 224 13.87 -22.40 -2.63
C CYS A 224 13.13 -22.59 -1.31
N GLN A 225 13.81 -23.16 -0.33
CA GLN A 225 13.20 -23.53 0.94
C GLN A 225 13.38 -22.41 1.97
N THR A 226 12.27 -22.02 2.61
CA THR A 226 12.18 -21.11 3.75
C THR A 226 12.62 -19.66 3.51
N PHE A 227 13.55 -19.40 2.58
CA PHE A 227 14.16 -18.09 2.39
C PHE A 227 14.51 -17.80 0.93
N ALA A 228 13.90 -16.76 0.35
CA ALA A 228 14.10 -16.32 -1.02
C ALA A 228 14.38 -14.82 -1.09
N VAL A 229 14.94 -14.37 -2.21
CA VAL A 229 15.18 -12.95 -2.52
C VAL A 229 14.53 -12.62 -3.85
N TRP A 230 13.67 -11.60 -3.87
CA TRP A 230 13.15 -11.01 -5.10
C TRP A 230 13.98 -9.79 -5.48
N ASN A 231 14.57 -9.81 -6.67
CA ASN A 231 15.47 -8.74 -7.15
C ASN A 231 14.77 -7.66 -7.99
N GLY A 232 13.43 -7.72 -8.09
CA GLY A 232 12.63 -6.85 -8.96
C GLY A 232 12.27 -7.47 -10.32
N VAL A 233 12.91 -8.59 -10.69
CA VAL A 233 12.72 -9.28 -11.97
C VAL A 233 12.44 -10.77 -11.78
N GLU A 234 13.23 -11.43 -10.94
CA GLU A 234 13.14 -12.87 -10.68
C GLU A 234 13.45 -13.19 -9.22
N TYR A 235 13.05 -14.41 -8.82
CA TYR A 235 13.41 -14.99 -7.54
C TYR A 235 14.84 -15.54 -7.58
N GLU A 236 15.59 -15.29 -6.51
CA GLU A 236 16.91 -15.82 -6.24
C GLU A 236 16.85 -16.63 -4.94
N CYS A 237 17.59 -17.74 -4.91
CA CYS A 237 17.70 -18.59 -3.74
C CYS A 237 19.14 -18.68 -3.24
N PRO A 238 19.59 -17.68 -2.45
CA PRO A 238 21.00 -17.52 -2.11
C PRO A 238 21.52 -18.56 -1.11
N ILE A 239 20.63 -19.23 -0.37
CA ILE A 239 20.98 -20.30 0.57
C ILE A 239 20.18 -21.55 0.18
N GLN A 240 20.86 -22.52 -0.44
CA GLN A 240 20.25 -23.78 -0.89
C GLN A 240 20.15 -24.76 0.28
N ASN A 241 19.06 -25.54 0.32
CA ASN A 241 18.81 -26.56 1.36
C ASN A 241 18.80 -26.00 2.80
N LEU A 242 18.22 -24.81 3.00
CA LEU A 242 18.02 -24.26 4.32
C LEU A 242 16.71 -24.83 4.91
N GLU A 243 16.84 -25.86 5.75
CA GLU A 243 15.70 -26.49 6.40
C GLU A 243 15.38 -25.77 7.73
N GLY A 244 14.11 -25.79 8.15
CA GLY A 244 13.66 -25.18 9.40
C GLY A 244 12.99 -23.83 9.19
N GLU A 245 13.01 -22.97 10.21
CA GLU A 245 12.24 -21.72 10.23
C GLU A 245 13.15 -20.49 10.37
N VAL A 246 12.92 -19.50 9.51
CA VAL A 246 13.42 -18.14 9.66
C VAL A 246 12.28 -17.30 10.25
N ASN A 247 12.43 -16.90 11.50
CA ASN A 247 11.40 -16.16 12.26
C ASN A 247 11.47 -14.65 12.05
N ASP A 248 12.67 -14.11 11.80
CA ASP A 248 12.86 -12.68 11.57
C ASP A 248 13.96 -12.42 10.53
N ILE A 249 13.80 -11.33 9.77
CA ILE A 249 14.77 -10.82 8.81
C ILE A 249 15.06 -9.37 9.17
N ASN A 250 16.30 -9.09 9.54
CA ASN A 250 16.74 -7.73 9.84
C ASN A 250 17.70 -7.23 8.75
N SER A 251 17.35 -6.10 8.13
CA SER A 251 18.13 -5.47 7.06
C SER A 251 18.67 -4.13 7.54
N MET A 252 20.00 -4.01 7.64
CA MET A 252 20.68 -2.80 8.11
C MET A 252 21.93 -2.52 7.30
N TYR A 253 21.92 -1.42 6.54
CA TYR A 253 23.03 -1.01 5.69
C TYR A 253 23.54 -2.18 4.81
N ASN A 254 24.72 -2.74 5.15
CA ASN A 254 25.35 -3.86 4.44
C ASN A 254 25.24 -5.21 5.16
N ARG A 255 24.39 -5.31 6.20
CA ARG A 255 24.15 -6.54 6.97
C ARG A 255 22.71 -7.01 6.75
N ILE A 256 22.55 -8.28 6.43
CA ILE A 256 21.26 -8.98 6.49
C ILE A 256 21.39 -10.06 7.56
N ILE A 257 20.49 -10.07 8.53
CA ILE A 257 20.46 -11.07 9.61
C ILE A 257 19.20 -11.89 9.48
N LEU A 258 19.34 -13.22 9.51
CA LEU A 258 18.23 -14.16 9.64
C LEU A 258 18.30 -14.77 11.04
N SER A 259 17.21 -14.68 11.78
CA SER A 259 17.06 -15.25 13.11
C SER A 259 16.00 -16.34 13.08
N GLY A 260 16.27 -17.49 13.67
CA GLY A 260 15.34 -18.61 13.62
C GLY A 260 15.87 -19.88 14.27
N LYS A 261 15.52 -21.03 13.69
CA LYS A 261 16.13 -22.33 13.98
C LYS A 261 16.13 -23.15 12.71
N PHE A 262 17.32 -23.41 12.18
CA PHE A 262 17.48 -24.00 10.86
C PHE A 262 18.64 -24.99 10.83
N ILE A 263 18.58 -25.90 9.87
CA ILE A 263 19.61 -26.89 9.59
C ILE A 263 20.22 -26.53 8.24
N TYR A 264 21.55 -26.40 8.22
CA TYR A 264 22.32 -26.17 7.00
C TYR A 264 23.60 -27.01 7.07
N ASP A 265 23.94 -27.70 5.98
CA ASP A 265 25.08 -28.63 5.92
C ASP A 265 25.10 -29.68 7.05
N ASN A 266 23.91 -30.17 7.45
CA ASN A 266 23.69 -31.09 8.58
C ASN A 266 24.07 -30.53 9.97
N GLU A 267 24.30 -29.22 10.10
CA GLU A 267 24.52 -28.54 11.37
C GLU A 267 23.32 -27.66 11.72
N THR A 268 22.98 -27.62 13.01
CA THR A 268 21.95 -26.70 13.52
C THR A 268 22.55 -25.32 13.70
N HIS A 269 21.83 -24.31 13.21
CA HIS A 269 22.14 -22.90 13.38
C HIS A 269 20.87 -22.14 13.78
N ASN A 270 21.03 -20.99 14.43
CA ASN A 270 19.91 -20.11 14.78
C ASN A 270 20.14 -18.64 14.38
N PHE A 271 21.32 -18.33 13.82
CA PHE A 271 21.71 -16.99 13.41
C PHE A 271 22.54 -17.03 12.11
N ILE A 272 22.03 -16.42 11.04
CA ILE A 272 22.75 -16.25 9.77
C ILE A 272 23.01 -14.77 9.55
N GLU A 273 24.23 -14.43 9.17
CA GLU A 273 24.61 -13.06 8.83
C GLU A 273 25.19 -13.02 7.41
N ARG A 274 24.59 -12.17 6.56
CA ARG A 274 25.20 -11.71 5.31
C ARG A 274 25.98 -10.43 5.57
N SER A 275 27.27 -10.45 5.27
CA SER A 275 28.13 -9.26 5.33
C SER A 275 29.03 -9.23 4.09
N ASN A 276 29.13 -8.07 3.43
CA ASN A 276 29.91 -7.90 2.20
C ASN A 276 29.61 -8.96 1.11
N SER A 277 28.33 -9.33 0.97
CA SER A 277 27.82 -10.37 0.06
C SER A 277 28.12 -11.83 0.44
N GLU A 278 28.82 -12.08 1.54
CA GLU A 278 29.07 -13.45 2.03
C GLU A 278 28.12 -13.81 3.17
N TRP A 279 27.61 -15.04 3.16
CA TRP A 279 26.76 -15.60 4.20
C TRP A 279 27.61 -16.38 5.22
N SER A 280 27.33 -16.17 6.50
CA SER A 280 27.99 -16.83 7.62
C SER A 280 26.96 -17.37 8.60
N PHE A 281 27.22 -18.55 9.16
CA PHE A 281 26.27 -19.32 9.97
C PHE A 281 26.82 -19.45 11.39
N HIS A 282 25.99 -19.11 12.38
CA HIS A 282 26.39 -19.02 13.78
C HIS A 282 25.33 -19.63 14.69
N ASN A 283 25.75 -19.91 15.93
CA ASN A 283 24.86 -20.28 17.02
C ASN A 283 24.97 -19.27 18.16
N VAL A 284 23.84 -18.65 18.49
CA VAL A 284 23.65 -17.83 19.68
C VAL A 284 23.20 -18.75 20.80
N LEU A 285 23.92 -18.68 21.94
CA LEU A 285 23.67 -19.52 23.12
C LEU A 285 23.59 -21.02 22.75
N PRO A 286 24.65 -21.60 22.13
CA PRO A 286 24.64 -22.97 21.61
C PRO A 286 24.31 -24.01 22.70
N GLU A 287 24.63 -23.73 23.95
CA GLU A 287 24.33 -24.56 25.11
C GLU A 287 22.83 -24.73 25.39
N LEU A 288 21.99 -23.82 24.88
CA LEU A 288 20.54 -23.84 25.10
C LEU A 288 19.75 -24.42 23.91
N ASN A 289 20.39 -24.67 22.77
CA ASN A 289 19.69 -25.07 21.52
C ASN A 289 18.50 -24.15 21.19
N ALA A 290 18.70 -22.84 21.41
CA ALA A 290 17.67 -21.83 21.37
C ALA A 290 17.12 -21.59 19.96
N THR A 291 15.85 -21.21 19.88
CA THR A 291 15.18 -20.67 18.69
C THR A 291 15.15 -19.15 18.82
N LEU A 292 15.70 -18.42 17.84
CA LEU A 292 15.64 -16.96 17.85
C LEU A 292 14.35 -16.46 17.20
N THR A 293 13.75 -15.41 17.75
CA THR A 293 12.50 -14.80 17.26
C THR A 293 12.65 -13.37 16.76
N GLY A 294 13.79 -12.73 17.02
CA GLY A 294 14.01 -11.34 16.63
C GLY A 294 15.45 -10.91 16.79
N PHE A 295 15.84 -9.87 16.05
CA PHE A 295 17.15 -9.25 16.18
C PHE A 295 17.09 -7.73 15.99
N VAL A 296 17.88 -7.00 16.77
CA VAL A 296 18.15 -5.57 16.52
C VAL A 296 19.58 -5.22 16.89
N ALA A 297 20.22 -4.34 16.11
CA ALA A 297 21.48 -3.72 16.52
C ALA A 297 21.24 -2.33 17.09
N SER A 298 21.77 -2.09 18.29
CA SER A 298 21.87 -0.78 18.92
C SER A 298 23.32 -0.55 19.32
N GLN A 299 24.11 0.03 18.41
CA GLN A 299 25.55 0.27 18.63
C GLN A 299 25.82 0.80 20.05
N PRO A 300 26.75 0.17 20.81
CA PRO A 300 27.74 -0.83 20.38
C PRO A 300 27.32 -2.31 20.54
N PHE A 301 26.03 -2.61 20.68
CA PHE A 301 25.54 -3.95 21.01
C PHE A 301 24.57 -4.51 19.97
N ASP A 302 24.64 -5.81 19.74
CA ASP A 302 23.61 -6.60 19.07
C ASP A 302 22.69 -7.20 20.14
N TYR A 303 21.41 -7.34 19.82
CA TYR A 303 20.40 -7.96 20.67
C TYR A 303 19.62 -9.01 19.90
N VAL A 304 19.28 -10.10 20.56
CA VAL A 304 18.36 -11.11 20.06
C VAL A 304 17.27 -11.37 21.08
N SER A 305 16.11 -11.74 20.59
CA SER A 305 15.09 -12.40 21.39
C SER A 305 14.98 -13.86 20.98
N GLY A 306 14.56 -14.73 21.89
CA GLY A 306 14.37 -16.12 21.57
C GLY A 306 13.73 -16.91 22.70
N TYR A 307 13.71 -18.23 22.54
CA TYR A 307 13.31 -19.15 23.57
C TYR A 307 14.10 -20.45 23.51
N TYR A 308 14.12 -21.16 24.63
CA TYR A 308 14.64 -22.51 24.74
C TYR A 308 13.72 -23.35 25.61
N THR A 309 13.82 -24.67 25.47
CA THR A 309 13.12 -25.63 26.32
C THR A 309 14.13 -26.22 27.31
N ASP A 310 13.86 -26.08 28.61
CA ASP A 310 14.74 -26.62 29.64
C ASP A 310 14.55 -28.13 29.86
N SER A 311 15.31 -28.70 30.79
CA SER A 311 15.22 -30.12 31.14
C SER A 311 13.89 -30.54 31.77
N GLU A 312 13.11 -29.60 32.25
CA GLU A 312 11.78 -29.81 32.83
C GLU A 312 10.66 -29.64 31.79
N ASN A 313 11.04 -29.44 30.52
CA ASN A 313 10.12 -29.20 29.40
C ASN A 313 9.33 -27.88 29.52
N SER A 314 9.85 -26.92 30.28
CA SER A 314 9.33 -25.55 30.33
C SER A 314 9.92 -24.70 29.20
N MET A 315 9.11 -23.84 28.60
CA MET A 315 9.55 -22.90 27.57
C MET A 315 9.97 -21.58 28.20
N ASN A 316 11.25 -21.26 28.11
CA ASN A 316 11.83 -20.05 28.70
C ASN A 316 12.15 -19.05 27.58
N HIS A 317 11.56 -17.85 27.65
CA HIS A 317 11.78 -16.78 26.69
C HIS A 317 12.81 -15.79 27.21
N PHE A 318 13.63 -15.24 26.31
CA PHE A 318 14.75 -14.38 26.71
C PHE A 318 15.01 -13.22 25.74
N ILE A 319 15.68 -12.19 26.26
CA ILE A 319 16.50 -11.25 25.49
C ILE A 319 17.96 -11.52 25.84
N ALA A 320 18.80 -11.66 24.81
CA ALA A 320 20.23 -11.74 24.95
C ALA A 320 20.93 -10.60 24.22
N LYS A 321 22.09 -10.23 24.71
CA LYS A 321 22.88 -9.10 24.25
C LYS A 321 24.31 -9.55 23.98
N ARG A 322 24.96 -8.93 22.99
CA ARG A 322 26.40 -9.10 22.73
C ARG A 322 27.03 -7.79 22.33
N LYS A 323 28.26 -7.53 22.79
CA LYS A 323 29.07 -6.41 22.30
C LYS A 323 29.58 -6.68 20.89
N ILE A 324 29.41 -5.73 19.97
CA ILE A 324 29.82 -5.87 18.56
C ILE A 324 31.35 -5.77 18.47
N ASN A 325 32.03 -6.89 18.69
CA ASN A 325 33.47 -7.07 18.47
C ASN A 325 33.80 -8.57 18.37
N PRO A 326 35.00 -8.95 17.89
CA PRO A 326 35.36 -10.35 17.69
C PRO A 326 35.37 -11.22 18.96
N GLN A 327 35.44 -10.62 20.15
CA GLN A 327 35.43 -11.31 21.45
C GLN A 327 34.07 -11.25 22.15
N GLY A 328 33.05 -10.66 21.52
CA GLY A 328 31.73 -10.51 22.11
C GLY A 328 31.07 -11.87 22.31
N SER A 329 30.72 -12.19 23.55
CA SER A 329 29.85 -13.31 23.88
C SER A 329 28.42 -12.84 24.05
N TRP A 330 27.47 -13.72 23.74
CA TRP A 330 26.06 -13.50 24.06
C TRP A 330 25.82 -13.75 25.55
N GLU A 331 25.05 -12.88 26.19
CA GLU A 331 24.59 -13.02 27.56
C GLU A 331 23.09 -12.77 27.63
N ILE A 332 22.35 -13.58 28.39
CA ILE A 332 20.94 -13.34 28.69
C ILE A 332 20.86 -12.15 29.65
N ILE A 333 20.07 -11.14 29.28
CA ILE A 333 19.86 -9.92 30.09
C ILE A 333 18.44 -9.83 30.65
N ALA A 334 17.51 -10.63 30.12
CA ALA A 334 16.13 -10.68 30.55
C ALA A 334 15.53 -12.05 30.24
N GLU A 335 14.79 -12.63 31.19
CA GLU A 335 13.95 -13.81 31.03
C GLU A 335 12.49 -13.42 31.28
N MET A 336 11.56 -14.04 30.55
CA MET A 336 10.14 -13.66 30.58
C MET A 336 9.22 -14.85 30.33
N ASN A 337 7.97 -14.69 30.76
CA ASN A 337 6.96 -15.75 30.77
C ASN A 337 6.19 -15.92 29.44
N GLY A 338 6.59 -15.20 28.38
CA GLY A 338 5.91 -15.24 27.10
C GLY A 338 6.80 -14.80 25.94
N LYS A 339 6.33 -15.07 24.72
CA LYS A 339 7.10 -14.81 23.50
C LYS A 339 7.37 -13.32 23.28
N VAL A 340 8.58 -13.00 22.81
CA VAL A 340 8.90 -11.69 22.24
C VAL A 340 8.62 -11.71 20.74
N ASN A 341 7.72 -10.85 20.30
CA ASN A 341 7.29 -10.75 18.89
C ASN A 341 7.98 -9.60 18.15
N SER A 342 8.38 -8.54 18.85
CA SER A 342 9.03 -7.38 18.24
C SER A 342 10.11 -6.81 19.14
N ILE A 343 11.22 -6.40 18.53
CA ILE A 343 12.33 -5.75 19.21
C ILE A 343 12.78 -4.54 18.38
N GLU A 344 12.88 -3.38 19.03
CA GLU A 344 13.21 -2.10 18.41
C GLU A 344 14.33 -1.42 19.20
N SER A 345 15.14 -0.61 18.52
CA SER A 345 16.21 0.14 19.17
C SER A 345 16.05 1.63 19.03
N VAL A 346 16.50 2.35 20.05
CA VAL A 346 16.67 3.80 20.01
C VAL A 346 18.09 4.12 20.39
N GLN A 347 18.80 4.75 19.46
CA GLN A 347 20.20 5.11 19.67
C GLN A 347 20.34 5.94 20.96
N GLY A 348 21.20 5.49 21.86
CA GLY A 348 21.43 6.15 23.15
C GLY A 348 20.47 5.76 24.27
N GLN A 349 19.33 5.11 23.98
CA GLN A 349 18.31 4.78 24.98
C GLN A 349 18.16 3.28 25.24
N GLY A 350 18.76 2.42 24.41
CA GLY A 350 18.70 0.97 24.56
C GLY A 350 17.68 0.34 23.63
N ILE A 351 17.02 -0.72 24.09
CA ILE A 351 16.05 -1.49 23.29
C ILE A 351 14.69 -1.55 23.95
N TYR A 352 13.67 -1.56 23.11
CA TYR A 352 12.28 -1.78 23.47
C TYR A 352 11.88 -3.13 22.89
N PHE A 353 11.15 -3.92 23.66
CA PHE A 353 10.69 -5.23 23.24
C PHE A 353 9.23 -5.40 23.64
N ALA A 354 8.48 -6.09 22.78
CA ALA A 354 7.06 -6.28 22.97
C ALA A 354 6.63 -7.68 22.51
N GLY A 355 5.58 -8.21 23.14
CA GLY A 355 5.20 -9.60 22.91
C GLY A 355 3.99 -10.07 23.70
N GLU A 356 4.01 -11.36 24.05
CA GLU A 356 2.98 -12.10 24.78
C GLU A 356 3.29 -12.21 26.29
N PHE A 357 4.41 -11.66 26.75
CA PHE A 357 4.82 -11.69 28.15
C PHE A 357 4.06 -10.67 29.00
N THR A 358 3.81 -11.01 30.26
CA THR A 358 3.32 -10.06 31.27
C THR A 358 4.39 -9.69 32.29
N GLU A 359 5.38 -10.57 32.48
CA GLU A 359 6.44 -10.44 33.47
C GLU A 359 7.82 -10.63 32.84
N VAL A 360 8.80 -9.86 33.30
CA VAL A 360 10.21 -9.98 32.93
C VAL A 360 11.04 -9.97 34.20
N ASN A 361 11.85 -11.01 34.44
CA ASN A 361 12.60 -11.22 35.67
C ASN A 361 11.72 -11.04 36.94
N GLU A 362 10.51 -11.60 36.92
CA GLU A 362 9.51 -11.52 38.00
C GLU A 362 8.90 -10.11 38.23
N GLU A 363 9.22 -9.13 37.38
CA GLU A 363 8.65 -7.78 37.42
C GLU A 363 7.57 -7.61 36.34
N GLU A 364 6.45 -6.99 36.70
CA GLU A 364 5.33 -6.73 35.78
C GLU A 364 5.71 -5.70 34.72
N MET A 365 5.55 -6.07 33.44
CA MET A 365 5.88 -5.23 32.28
C MET A 365 4.71 -5.04 31.31
N ASN A 366 3.65 -5.84 31.42
CA ASN A 366 2.41 -5.72 30.64
C ASN A 366 2.66 -5.57 29.13
N TYR A 367 3.25 -6.62 28.55
CA TYR A 367 3.52 -6.80 27.11
C TYR A 367 4.57 -5.88 26.48
N VAL A 368 5.09 -4.87 27.18
CA VAL A 368 6.12 -3.96 26.65
C VAL A 368 7.20 -3.63 27.69
N GLY A 369 8.44 -4.02 27.38
CA GLY A 369 9.61 -3.74 28.21
C GLY A 369 10.61 -2.81 27.52
N HIS A 370 11.40 -2.12 28.34
CA HIS A 370 12.50 -1.25 27.92
C HIS A 370 13.76 -1.62 28.69
N TYR A 371 14.79 -2.09 27.98
CA TYR A 371 16.14 -2.20 28.54
C TYR A 371 16.86 -0.88 28.30
N GLN A 372 16.86 -0.02 29.32
CA GLN A 372 17.42 1.32 29.26
C GLN A 372 18.91 1.32 29.56
N TYR A 373 19.73 1.95 28.71
CA TYR A 373 21.13 2.18 29.06
C TYR A 373 21.26 3.17 30.21
N ILE A 374 22.14 2.85 31.18
CA ILE A 374 22.52 3.83 32.22
C ILE A 374 23.35 4.97 31.60
N SER A 375 24.18 4.65 30.61
CA SER A 375 24.89 5.63 29.78
C SER A 375 25.29 5.00 28.44
N PHE A 376 25.35 5.81 27.38
CA PHE A 376 25.72 5.32 26.05
C PHE A 376 27.13 4.71 26.06
N GLY A 377 27.24 3.45 25.61
CA GLY A 377 28.50 2.73 25.51
C GLY A 377 29.00 2.07 26.80
N ILE A 378 28.27 2.21 27.92
CA ILE A 378 28.52 1.41 29.14
C ILE A 378 27.75 0.10 29.04
N ASP A 379 28.40 -0.99 29.47
CA ASP A 379 27.83 -2.33 29.50
C ASP A 379 26.93 -2.54 30.73
N SER A 380 25.97 -1.64 30.92
CA SER A 380 24.99 -1.73 31.99
C SER A 380 23.70 -1.00 31.62
N GLY A 381 22.58 -1.61 32.00
CA GLY A 381 21.25 -1.09 31.76
C GLY A 381 20.26 -1.57 32.80
N THR A 382 19.06 -1.02 32.77
CA THR A 382 17.97 -1.35 33.69
C THR A 382 16.74 -1.72 32.88
N LEU A 383 16.05 -2.78 33.31
CA LEU A 383 14.74 -3.14 32.78
C LEU A 383 13.67 -2.24 33.40
N GLN A 384 12.76 -1.74 32.57
CA GLN A 384 11.68 -0.86 32.97
C GLN A 384 10.43 -1.16 32.14
N ALA A 385 9.26 -1.04 32.76
CA ALA A 385 7.99 -1.06 32.05
C ALA A 385 7.83 0.24 31.23
N VAL A 386 7.14 0.15 30.11
CA VAL A 386 6.87 1.32 29.24
C VAL A 386 5.49 1.88 29.55
N GLY A 387 5.45 2.95 30.35
CA GLY A 387 4.18 3.45 30.89
C GLY A 387 3.52 2.41 31.78
N ASP A 388 2.20 2.25 31.66
CA ASP A 388 1.43 1.21 32.35
C ASP A 388 1.35 -0.10 31.53
N GLY A 389 2.05 -0.18 30.39
CA GLY A 389 1.96 -1.26 29.41
C GLY A 389 0.67 -1.25 28.59
N LEU A 390 0.29 -2.41 28.06
CA LEU A 390 -0.93 -2.63 27.26
C LEU A 390 -1.79 -3.76 27.88
N ASP A 391 -3.00 -3.96 27.37
CA ASP A 391 -3.98 -4.91 27.92
C ASP A 391 -4.04 -6.26 27.18
N SER A 392 -3.21 -6.46 26.16
CA SER A 392 -3.20 -7.67 25.33
C SER A 392 -1.84 -7.85 24.63
N PRO A 393 -1.51 -9.05 24.11
CA PRO A 393 -0.27 -9.29 23.40
C PRO A 393 -0.01 -8.33 22.25
N VAL A 394 1.24 -7.88 22.17
CA VAL A 394 1.76 -7.04 21.09
C VAL A 394 2.42 -7.93 20.04
N ARG A 395 2.03 -7.75 18.78
CA ARG A 395 2.59 -8.49 17.64
C ARG A 395 3.68 -7.69 16.94
N VAL A 396 3.52 -6.37 16.86
CA VAL A 396 4.49 -5.48 16.25
C VAL A 396 4.65 -4.22 17.08
N LEU A 397 5.91 -3.80 17.27
CA LEU A 397 6.28 -2.51 17.83
C LEU A 397 7.15 -1.81 16.79
N LYS A 398 6.79 -0.59 16.40
CA LYS A 398 7.61 0.24 15.50
C LYS A 398 7.88 1.62 16.10
N ASN A 399 9.09 2.12 15.89
CA ASN A 399 9.46 3.48 16.26
C ASN A 399 9.39 4.41 15.04
N LEU A 400 8.64 5.51 15.15
CA LEU A 400 8.66 6.61 14.19
C LEU A 400 9.04 7.91 14.91
N ASN A 401 10.24 8.41 14.67
CA ASN A 401 10.74 9.68 15.20
C ASN A 401 10.64 9.80 16.74
N GLY A 402 10.84 8.70 17.47
CA GLY A 402 10.77 8.65 18.93
C GLY A 402 9.36 8.44 19.49
N ILE A 403 8.38 8.19 18.63
CA ILE A 403 7.03 7.77 19.00
C ILE A 403 6.88 6.29 18.65
N PHE A 404 6.65 5.47 19.66
CA PHE A 404 6.40 4.05 19.46
C PHE A 404 4.95 3.79 19.12
N HIS A 405 4.71 2.88 18.20
CA HIS A 405 3.40 2.36 17.85
C HIS A 405 3.41 0.85 18.07
N ALA A 406 2.52 0.37 18.92
CA ALA A 406 2.32 -1.04 19.19
C ALA A 406 1.01 -1.48 18.56
N ALA A 407 1.02 -2.57 17.79
CA ALA A 407 -0.17 -3.18 17.22
C ALA A 407 -0.23 -4.67 17.59
N GLY A 408 -1.44 -5.20 17.72
CA GLY A 408 -1.64 -6.58 18.13
C GLY A 408 -3.11 -6.97 18.10
N THR A 409 -3.58 -7.58 19.17
CA THR A 409 -4.96 -8.07 19.30
C THR A 409 -5.97 -6.92 19.24
N ILE A 410 -6.93 -7.03 18.31
CA ILE A 410 -8.11 -6.17 18.26
C ILE A 410 -9.26 -6.84 19.00
N ILE A 411 -9.53 -8.11 18.70
CA ILE A 411 -10.53 -8.95 19.36
C ILE A 411 -9.84 -10.25 19.75
N ASP A 412 -9.92 -10.64 21.01
CA ASP A 412 -9.31 -11.88 21.51
C ASP A 412 -10.17 -13.12 21.20
N GLU A 413 -9.71 -14.27 21.68
CA GLU A 413 -10.39 -15.56 21.53
C GLU A 413 -11.72 -15.67 22.30
N PHE A 414 -12.05 -14.69 23.15
CA PHE A 414 -13.30 -14.61 23.91
C PHE A 414 -14.26 -13.56 23.36
N GLY A 415 -13.85 -12.80 22.35
CA GLY A 415 -14.66 -11.75 21.72
C GLY A 415 -14.52 -10.40 22.39
N GLU A 416 -13.57 -10.25 23.31
CA GLU A 416 -13.30 -8.98 23.96
C GLU A 416 -12.43 -8.09 23.08
N ARG A 417 -12.85 -6.83 22.93
CA ARG A 417 -12.04 -5.82 22.27
C ARG A 417 -10.85 -5.44 23.15
N LYS A 418 -9.69 -5.24 22.52
CA LYS A 418 -8.42 -4.92 23.17
C LYS A 418 -7.82 -3.64 22.58
N PHE A 419 -6.55 -3.37 22.86
CA PHE A 419 -5.89 -2.16 22.40
C PHE A 419 -5.68 -1.99 20.90
N GLY A 420 -5.77 -3.05 20.07
CA GLY A 420 -5.62 -3.06 18.61
C GLY A 420 -4.35 -2.41 18.06
N LEU A 421 -4.32 -1.08 18.08
CA LEU A 421 -3.17 -0.22 17.81
C LEU A 421 -3.12 0.91 18.83
N ALA A 422 -1.96 1.16 19.43
CA ALA A 422 -1.72 2.27 20.35
C ALA A 422 -0.39 2.96 20.03
N ARG A 423 -0.27 4.25 20.38
CA ARG A 423 1.00 4.99 20.35
C ARG A 423 1.46 5.37 21.75
N PHE A 424 2.77 5.30 22.01
CA PHE A 424 3.38 5.76 23.24
C PHE A 424 4.00 7.14 23.04
N HIS A 425 3.48 8.14 23.76
CA HIS A 425 3.97 9.51 23.72
C HIS A 425 3.76 10.19 25.07
N ASN A 426 4.72 11.01 25.50
CA ASN A 426 4.70 11.69 26.80
C ASN A 426 4.47 10.74 27.99
N ASN A 427 5.17 9.60 27.97
CA ASN A 427 5.11 8.58 29.02
C ASN A 427 3.74 7.91 29.20
N GLN A 428 2.87 7.95 28.18
CA GLN A 428 1.52 7.40 28.22
C GLN A 428 1.17 6.70 26.90
N TRP A 429 0.44 5.59 27.01
CA TRP A 429 -0.18 4.93 25.85
C TRP A 429 -1.47 5.64 25.46
N GLN A 430 -1.63 5.89 24.17
CA GLN A 430 -2.85 6.44 23.58
C GLN A 430 -3.36 5.44 22.54
N GLN A 431 -4.54 4.87 22.80
CA GLN A 431 -5.19 3.95 21.88
C GLN A 431 -5.59 4.69 20.59
N LEU A 432 -5.33 4.07 19.44
CA LEU A 432 -5.66 4.55 18.10
C LEU A 432 -6.74 3.67 17.44
N ILE A 433 -6.71 2.35 17.70
CA ILE A 433 -7.73 1.39 17.25
C ILE A 433 -8.03 0.46 18.41
N GLY A 434 -9.27 0.37 18.91
CA GLY A 434 -9.60 -0.57 19.97
C GLY A 434 -11.08 -0.63 20.30
N GLU A 435 -11.44 -0.39 21.56
CA GLU A 435 -12.81 -0.58 22.08
C GLU A 435 -13.87 0.24 21.33
N SER A 436 -13.53 1.45 20.88
CA SER A 436 -14.46 2.35 20.20
C SER A 436 -14.66 2.04 18.71
N ASN A 437 -13.85 1.16 18.13
CA ASN A 437 -13.84 0.86 16.69
C ASN A 437 -14.72 -0.35 16.35
N PHE A 438 -16.02 -0.26 16.65
CA PHE A 438 -16.96 -1.38 16.51
C PHE A 438 -17.16 -1.88 15.07
N TRP A 439 -16.85 -1.05 14.08
CA TRP A 439 -16.93 -1.37 12.65
C TRP A 439 -15.79 -2.25 12.13
N ILE A 440 -14.80 -2.58 12.97
CA ILE A 440 -13.80 -3.61 12.63
C ILE A 440 -14.29 -4.93 13.20
N GLU A 441 -14.52 -5.92 12.33
CA GLU A 441 -15.03 -7.25 12.69
C GLU A 441 -14.15 -8.36 12.12
N SER A 442 -14.43 -9.59 12.55
CA SER A 442 -13.71 -10.77 12.07
C SER A 442 -14.15 -11.13 10.64
N PRO A 443 -13.22 -11.47 9.73
CA PRO A 443 -13.58 -12.05 8.42
C PRO A 443 -14.30 -13.39 8.53
N ASP A 444 -14.09 -14.12 9.64
CA ASP A 444 -14.68 -15.42 9.92
C ASP A 444 -15.72 -15.32 11.05
N ALA A 445 -16.74 -16.19 11.04
CA ALA A 445 -17.78 -16.25 12.07
C ALA A 445 -17.26 -16.60 13.50
N ASP A 446 -15.96 -16.88 13.67
CA ASP A 446 -15.30 -17.13 14.94
C ASP A 446 -13.98 -16.32 15.06
N LEU A 447 -13.91 -15.50 16.13
CA LEU A 447 -12.79 -15.18 17.04
C LEU A 447 -11.42 -15.76 16.62
N PRO A 448 -10.28 -15.02 16.47
CA PRO A 448 -9.86 -13.67 16.91
C PRO A 448 -9.36 -12.71 15.78
N MET A 449 -9.08 -11.44 16.10
CA MET A 449 -8.60 -10.41 15.15
C MET A 449 -7.27 -9.77 15.57
N TYR A 450 -6.39 -9.53 14.60
CA TYR A 450 -5.04 -9.04 14.85
C TYR A 450 -4.54 -8.06 13.79
N ILE A 451 -3.73 -7.10 14.22
CA ILE A 451 -2.79 -6.39 13.35
C ILE A 451 -1.43 -7.07 13.50
N ASN A 452 -0.95 -7.71 12.43
CA ASN A 452 0.29 -8.48 12.42
C ASN A 452 1.50 -7.59 12.13
N ASP A 453 1.37 -6.61 11.24
CA ASP A 453 2.46 -5.70 10.87
C ASP A 453 1.92 -4.32 10.50
N ILE A 454 2.77 -3.31 10.66
CA ILE A 454 2.47 -1.91 10.31
C ILE A 454 3.64 -1.26 9.58
N VAL A 455 3.32 -0.40 8.62
CA VAL A 455 4.31 0.45 7.96
C VAL A 455 3.84 1.89 7.89
N PHE A 456 4.76 2.81 8.04
CA PHE A 456 4.49 4.24 7.95
C PHE A 456 4.80 4.74 6.55
N ARG A 457 3.88 5.53 6.01
CA ARG A 457 4.14 6.35 4.83
C ARG A 457 3.51 7.70 5.08
N GLU A 458 4.34 8.74 4.97
CA GLU A 458 3.95 10.13 5.24
C GLU A 458 3.36 10.29 6.65
N ASN A 459 2.06 10.59 6.74
CA ASN A 459 1.33 10.80 8.00
C ASN A 459 0.22 9.76 8.17
N GLN A 460 0.36 8.59 7.54
CA GLN A 460 -0.60 7.47 7.62
C GLN A 460 0.09 6.20 8.14
N ILE A 461 -0.71 5.34 8.76
CA ILE A 461 -0.27 4.02 9.24
C ILE A 461 -1.00 2.98 8.40
N PHE A 462 -0.24 2.19 7.65
CA PHE A 462 -0.77 1.08 6.87
C PHE A 462 -0.76 -0.17 7.74
N LEU A 463 -1.86 -0.90 7.72
CA LEU A 463 -2.16 -2.01 8.60
C LEU A 463 -2.25 -3.28 7.76
N ALA A 464 -1.60 -4.33 8.24
CA ALA A 464 -1.66 -5.67 7.68
C ALA A 464 -2.00 -6.67 8.78
N GLY A 465 -2.96 -7.58 8.55
CA GLY A 465 -3.32 -8.56 9.56
C GLY A 465 -4.54 -9.40 9.23
N LYS A 466 -5.24 -9.82 10.29
CA LYS A 466 -6.51 -10.56 10.24
C LYS A 466 -7.62 -9.68 10.81
N PHE A 467 -8.29 -8.94 9.93
CA PHE A 467 -9.40 -8.06 10.27
C PHE A 467 -10.21 -7.73 9.01
N SER A 468 -11.46 -7.32 9.20
CA SER A 468 -12.36 -6.80 8.15
C SER A 468 -13.01 -5.50 8.60
N PHE A 469 -13.35 -4.62 7.66
CA PHE A 469 -14.11 -3.38 7.93
C PHE A 469 -15.55 -3.49 7.46
N PHE A 470 -16.54 -3.39 8.36
CA PHE A 470 -17.95 -3.29 8.00
C PHE A 470 -18.52 -1.94 8.47
N MET A 471 -18.85 -1.03 7.56
CA MET A 471 -19.80 0.05 7.85
C MET A 471 -21.15 -0.26 7.21
N ASN A 472 -21.87 -1.26 7.74
CA ASN A 472 -23.23 -1.67 7.37
C ASN A 472 -23.35 -2.75 6.27
N VAL A 473 -24.50 -3.43 6.32
CA VAL A 473 -24.88 -4.72 5.66
C VAL A 473 -24.91 -4.70 4.12
N MET A 474 -24.42 -3.63 3.48
CA MET A 474 -24.35 -3.50 2.01
C MET A 474 -22.93 -3.18 1.50
N GLU A 475 -21.92 -3.18 2.37
CA GLU A 475 -20.54 -2.82 2.03
C GLU A 475 -19.63 -4.03 1.80
N GLU A 476 -18.72 -3.90 0.83
CA GLU A 476 -17.58 -4.80 0.67
C GLU A 476 -16.44 -4.37 1.62
N PRO A 477 -16.04 -5.22 2.57
CA PRO A 477 -15.00 -4.89 3.53
C PRO A 477 -13.64 -4.76 2.85
N GLY A 478 -12.81 -3.81 3.29
CA GLY A 478 -11.37 -4.04 3.22
C GLY A 478 -11.03 -5.21 4.13
N VAL A 479 -10.40 -6.25 3.60
CA VAL A 479 -10.06 -7.47 4.33
C VAL A 479 -8.54 -7.59 4.38
N ASN A 480 -8.00 -7.72 5.59
CA ASN A 480 -6.59 -7.88 5.90
C ASN A 480 -5.68 -6.66 5.66
N LEU A 481 -6.14 -5.65 4.91
CA LEU A 481 -5.38 -4.44 4.60
C LEU A 481 -6.17 -3.17 4.93
N GLY A 482 -5.56 -2.26 5.67
CA GLY A 482 -6.18 -0.99 6.05
C GLY A 482 -5.20 0.17 6.10
N VAL A 483 -5.75 1.38 6.14
CA VAL A 483 -4.98 2.61 6.33
C VAL A 483 -5.64 3.47 7.41
N LEU A 484 -4.87 3.83 8.43
CA LEU A 484 -5.27 4.74 9.49
C LEU A 484 -4.69 6.12 9.23
N SER A 485 -5.56 7.14 9.32
CA SER A 485 -5.15 8.53 9.48
C SER A 485 -5.06 8.86 10.97
N PRO A 486 -3.86 9.05 11.56
CA PRO A 486 -3.72 9.33 12.99
C PRO A 486 -4.31 10.68 13.44
N LEU A 487 -4.59 11.58 12.49
CA LEU A 487 -5.20 12.88 12.78
C LEU A 487 -6.72 12.75 12.96
N SER A 488 -7.38 11.94 12.14
CA SER A 488 -8.84 11.75 12.22
C SER A 488 -9.24 10.53 13.05
N GLY A 489 -8.32 9.58 13.28
CA GLY A 489 -8.63 8.29 13.92
C GLY A 489 -9.42 7.34 13.02
N ILE A 490 -9.66 7.71 11.76
CA ILE A 490 -10.44 6.91 10.81
C ILE A 490 -9.53 5.86 10.17
N VAL A 491 -10.02 4.63 10.17
CA VAL A 491 -9.42 3.51 9.45
C VAL A 491 -10.26 3.22 8.20
N GLN A 492 -9.60 3.06 7.06
CA GLN A 492 -10.22 2.73 5.78
C GLN A 492 -9.67 1.41 5.25
N GLY A 493 -10.49 0.65 4.52
CA GLY A 493 -10.04 -0.52 3.78
C GLY A 493 -9.04 -0.13 2.68
N TYR A 494 -7.91 -0.83 2.61
CA TYR A 494 -6.85 -0.54 1.64
C TYR A 494 -6.73 -1.59 0.53
N GLY A 495 -7.14 -2.82 0.79
CA GLY A 495 -7.23 -3.91 -0.17
C GLY A 495 -8.02 -5.07 0.44
N THR A 496 -8.35 -6.05 -0.40
CA THR A 496 -9.10 -7.24 -0.01
C THR A 496 -8.34 -8.49 -0.42
N LEU A 497 -8.05 -9.34 0.55
CA LEU A 497 -7.36 -10.62 0.40
C LEU A 497 -8.23 -11.72 1.00
N ASN A 498 -7.98 -12.97 0.60
CA ASN A 498 -8.75 -14.11 1.09
C ASN A 498 -8.25 -14.69 2.42
N ASP A 499 -7.10 -14.24 2.93
CA ASP A 499 -6.51 -14.68 4.21
C ASP A 499 -5.54 -13.63 4.76
N GLU A 500 -5.01 -13.86 5.96
CA GLU A 500 -4.22 -12.89 6.71
C GLU A 500 -2.91 -12.49 6.02
N VAL A 501 -2.56 -11.21 6.24
CA VAL A 501 -1.26 -10.65 5.88
C VAL A 501 -0.37 -10.66 7.10
N ASN A 502 0.80 -11.29 6.98
CA ASN A 502 1.76 -11.41 8.07
C ASN A 502 2.80 -10.28 8.06
N SER A 503 3.18 -9.81 6.88
CA SER A 503 4.21 -8.79 6.74
C SER A 503 3.87 -7.80 5.64
N ILE A 504 4.18 -6.52 5.89
CA ILE A 504 4.05 -5.43 4.93
C ILE A 504 5.33 -4.60 4.90
N VAL A 505 5.83 -4.31 3.70
CA VAL A 505 7.01 -3.45 3.50
C VAL A 505 6.71 -2.39 2.46
N PHE A 506 7.35 -1.22 2.60
CA PHE A 506 7.21 -0.11 1.66
C PHE A 506 8.45 0.02 0.78
N HIS A 507 8.31 -0.30 -0.50
CA HIS A 507 9.39 -0.23 -1.48
C HIS A 507 9.61 1.20 -1.97
N THR A 508 10.58 1.90 -1.37
CA THR A 508 10.85 3.33 -1.64
C THR A 508 11.21 3.64 -3.10
N GLY A 509 11.82 2.70 -3.83
CA GLY A 509 12.21 2.91 -5.23
C GLY A 509 11.05 2.95 -6.22
N ASN A 510 9.93 2.28 -5.90
CA ASN A 510 8.77 2.15 -6.77
C ASN A 510 7.52 2.79 -6.15
N SER A 511 7.62 3.30 -4.91
CA SER A 511 6.51 3.87 -4.14
C SER A 511 5.32 2.93 -3.93
N GLU A 512 5.58 1.63 -3.90
CA GLU A 512 4.60 0.54 -3.76
C GLU A 512 4.72 -0.14 -2.40
N PHE A 513 3.60 -0.70 -1.93
CA PHE A 513 3.62 -1.61 -0.79
C PHE A 513 3.69 -3.05 -1.30
N LEU A 514 4.51 -3.86 -0.64
CA LEU A 514 4.59 -5.29 -0.87
C LEU A 514 4.06 -5.99 0.37
N VAL A 515 3.22 -7.00 0.18
CA VAL A 515 2.58 -7.75 1.26
C VAL A 515 2.82 -9.24 1.07
N GLY A 516 2.97 -9.94 2.20
CA GLY A 516 3.16 -11.38 2.25
C GLY A 516 2.42 -11.98 3.43
N GLY A 517 1.82 -13.16 3.23
CA GLY A 517 0.98 -13.79 4.25
C GLY A 517 0.48 -15.16 3.86
N LYS A 518 -0.67 -15.55 4.44
CA LYS A 518 -1.35 -16.82 4.13
C LYS A 518 -2.25 -16.74 2.90
N PHE A 519 -2.59 -15.53 2.46
CA PHE A 519 -3.47 -15.31 1.32
C PHE A 519 -2.94 -15.98 0.06
N THR A 520 -3.84 -16.50 -0.76
CA THR A 520 -3.52 -17.07 -2.08
C THR A 520 -4.14 -16.27 -3.22
N SER A 521 -5.14 -15.44 -2.92
CA SER A 521 -5.85 -14.65 -3.92
C SER A 521 -6.44 -13.36 -3.37
N SER A 522 -6.75 -12.43 -4.26
CA SER A 522 -7.70 -11.34 -4.00
C SER A 522 -9.03 -11.60 -4.71
N SER A 523 -10.12 -11.14 -4.08
CA SER A 523 -11.45 -11.14 -4.68
C SER A 523 -11.74 -9.75 -5.24
N LEU A 524 -12.20 -9.68 -6.49
CA LEU A 524 -12.73 -8.47 -7.12
C LEU A 524 -14.23 -8.67 -7.35
N VAL A 525 -15.06 -7.72 -6.90
CA VAL A 525 -16.52 -7.81 -6.96
C VAL A 525 -17.06 -7.86 -8.39
N GLU A 526 -16.35 -7.28 -9.36
CA GLU A 526 -16.82 -7.17 -10.74
C GLU A 526 -16.32 -8.25 -11.69
N PHE A 527 -15.41 -9.12 -11.24
CA PHE A 527 -14.96 -10.25 -12.05
C PHE A 527 -15.23 -11.52 -11.26
N GLU A 528 -15.98 -12.47 -11.83
CA GLU A 528 -16.08 -13.85 -11.33
C GLU A 528 -14.71 -14.60 -11.40
N GLY A 529 -13.58 -13.89 -11.24
CA GLY A 529 -12.22 -14.38 -11.28
C GLY A 529 -11.45 -13.89 -10.05
N GLN A 530 -11.04 -14.83 -9.21
CA GLN A 530 -10.02 -14.60 -8.19
C GLN A 530 -8.69 -14.30 -8.89
N VAL A 531 -7.98 -13.25 -8.44
CA VAL A 531 -6.61 -13.02 -8.89
C VAL A 531 -5.71 -13.87 -8.01
N GLU A 532 -5.00 -14.83 -8.58
CA GLU A 532 -3.99 -15.61 -7.85
C GLU A 532 -2.79 -14.70 -7.52
N LEU A 533 -2.38 -14.74 -6.25
CA LEU A 533 -1.30 -13.94 -5.69
C LEU A 533 -0.18 -14.79 -5.12
N ASN A 534 -0.44 -16.07 -4.81
CA ASN A 534 0.58 -17.02 -4.33
C ASN A 534 1.40 -16.45 -3.16
N HIS A 535 0.71 -16.03 -2.10
CA HIS A 535 1.28 -15.54 -0.84
C HIS A 535 2.07 -14.22 -0.92
N LEU A 536 2.19 -13.59 -2.09
CA LEU A 536 2.91 -12.33 -2.30
C LEU A 536 2.17 -11.40 -3.25
N ALA A 537 1.94 -10.15 -2.81
CA ALA A 537 1.30 -9.16 -3.66
C ALA A 537 1.99 -7.80 -3.61
N GLN A 538 1.94 -7.10 -4.74
CA GLN A 538 2.21 -5.68 -4.84
C GLN A 538 0.90 -4.90 -4.81
N LEU A 539 0.83 -3.86 -3.99
CA LEU A 539 -0.31 -2.97 -3.88
C LEU A 539 -0.03 -1.74 -4.72
N SER A 540 -0.51 -1.76 -5.97
CA SER A 540 -0.35 -0.64 -6.90
C SER A 540 -1.65 0.18 -6.92
N ARG A 541 -1.55 1.48 -6.65
CA ARG A 541 -2.66 2.40 -6.92
C ARG A 541 -2.76 2.50 -8.44
N THR A 542 -3.83 2.01 -9.04
CA THR A 542 -4.11 2.16 -10.48
C THR A 542 -4.49 3.59 -10.83
N THR A 543 -3.93 4.63 -10.18
CA THR A 543 -3.94 5.95 -10.79
C THR A 543 -3.17 5.82 -12.11
N GLY A 544 -3.82 6.11 -13.24
CA GLY A 544 -3.24 5.94 -14.57
C GLY A 544 -1.75 6.25 -14.61
N ILE A 545 -0.95 5.23 -14.98
CA ILE A 545 0.46 5.28 -15.36
C ILE A 545 1.29 6.29 -14.54
N SER A 546 1.84 5.86 -13.41
CA SER A 546 3.18 6.35 -13.01
C SER A 546 4.20 5.23 -13.19
N SER A 547 4.88 5.33 -14.34
CA SER A 547 6.27 4.97 -14.59
C SER A 547 6.94 3.94 -13.66
N ILE A 548 6.92 2.68 -14.10
CA ILE A 548 8.20 1.97 -14.18
C ILE A 548 8.96 2.71 -15.28
N GLU A 549 10.07 3.39 -14.97
CA GLU A 549 10.95 3.92 -16.00
C GLU A 549 11.47 2.76 -16.87
N THR A 550 10.76 2.49 -17.95
CA THR A 550 11.24 1.72 -19.09
C THR A 550 10.74 2.45 -20.32
N SER A 551 11.66 2.78 -21.21
CA SER A 551 11.39 3.52 -22.45
C SER A 551 10.16 2.96 -23.18
N ASN A 552 9.08 3.74 -23.27
CA ASN A 552 7.92 3.38 -24.07
C ASN A 552 8.30 3.50 -25.55
N PHE A 553 8.42 2.37 -26.23
CA PHE A 553 8.44 2.34 -27.69
C PHE A 553 7.03 2.57 -28.22
N LYS A 554 6.91 3.13 -29.43
CA LYS A 554 5.58 3.31 -30.05
C LYS A 554 5.11 1.98 -30.63
N VAL A 555 3.88 1.58 -30.32
CA VAL A 555 3.24 0.39 -30.92
C VAL A 555 2.09 0.86 -31.80
N PHE A 556 2.13 0.54 -33.11
CA PHE A 556 1.08 0.93 -34.04
C PHE A 556 0.93 -0.04 -35.23
N PRO A 557 -0.29 -0.24 -35.76
CA PRO A 557 -1.56 0.23 -35.22
C PRO A 557 -1.89 -0.44 -33.88
N ASN A 558 -2.68 0.23 -33.03
CA ASN A 558 -3.21 -0.34 -31.80
C ASN A 558 -4.57 0.33 -31.51
N PRO A 559 -5.72 -0.39 -31.59
CA PRO A 559 -5.85 -1.82 -31.85
C PRO A 559 -5.35 -2.26 -33.24
N ALA A 560 -4.94 -3.52 -33.36
CA ALA A 560 -4.46 -4.13 -34.60
C ALA A 560 -5.28 -5.37 -34.95
N THR A 561 -5.54 -5.57 -36.24
CA THR A 561 -6.22 -6.78 -36.73
C THR A 561 -5.22 -7.90 -37.02
N ASP A 562 -4.13 -7.58 -37.73
CA ASP A 562 -3.19 -8.58 -38.25
C ASP A 562 -1.73 -8.42 -37.82
N ARG A 563 -1.25 -7.18 -37.66
CA ARG A 563 0.17 -6.89 -37.37
C ARG A 563 0.34 -5.58 -36.62
N ILE A 564 1.44 -5.49 -35.88
CA ILE A 564 1.91 -4.25 -35.26
C ILE A 564 3.35 -3.95 -35.63
N THR A 565 3.69 -2.68 -35.54
CA THR A 565 5.05 -2.15 -35.62
C THR A 565 5.40 -1.55 -34.28
N ILE A 566 6.56 -1.93 -33.76
CA ILE A 566 7.18 -1.34 -32.59
C ILE A 566 8.33 -0.46 -33.07
N GLU A 567 8.27 0.84 -32.80
CA GLU A 567 9.33 1.79 -33.15
C GLU A 567 10.19 2.09 -31.92
N LEU A 568 11.46 1.70 -31.99
CA LEU A 568 12.49 1.96 -31.00
C LEU A 568 13.18 3.32 -31.26
N ASP A 569 13.80 3.89 -30.23
CA ASP A 569 14.52 5.16 -30.29
C ASP A 569 15.78 5.12 -31.17
N ARG A 570 16.39 3.94 -31.31
CA ARG A 570 17.57 3.67 -32.15
C ARG A 570 17.62 2.20 -32.57
N THR A 571 18.62 1.86 -33.38
CA THR A 571 18.90 0.47 -33.76
C THR A 571 19.63 -0.28 -32.65
N TYR A 572 19.19 -1.49 -32.35
CA TYR A 572 19.79 -2.38 -31.36
C TYR A 572 20.18 -3.71 -32.01
N GLN A 573 21.21 -4.37 -31.45
CA GLN A 573 21.58 -5.73 -31.82
C GLN A 573 20.96 -6.73 -30.84
N ASP A 574 20.77 -7.98 -31.28
CA ASP A 574 20.30 -9.08 -30.43
C ASP A 574 18.95 -8.79 -29.73
N ILE A 575 17.92 -8.48 -30.53
CA ILE A 575 16.59 -8.17 -30.05
C ILE A 575 15.84 -9.44 -29.66
N ARG A 576 15.29 -9.47 -28.44
CA ARG A 576 14.28 -10.45 -28.00
C ARG A 576 12.98 -9.73 -27.70
N LEU A 577 11.86 -10.29 -28.12
CA LEU A 577 10.52 -9.79 -27.79
C LEU A 577 9.74 -10.89 -27.07
N THR A 578 9.06 -10.52 -25.99
CA THR A 578 8.15 -11.41 -25.26
C THR A 578 6.80 -10.74 -25.17
N ALA A 579 5.75 -11.45 -25.54
CA ALA A 579 4.38 -11.02 -25.32
C ALA A 579 3.79 -11.78 -24.14
N PHE A 580 2.99 -11.11 -23.33
CA PHE A 580 2.25 -11.67 -22.21
C PHE A 580 0.77 -11.46 -22.46
N ALA A 581 -0.04 -12.50 -22.30
CA ALA A 581 -1.49 -12.35 -22.26
C ALA A 581 -1.91 -11.72 -20.91
N MET A 582 -3.18 -11.30 -20.80
CA MET A 582 -3.70 -10.65 -19.58
C MET A 582 -3.72 -11.56 -18.34
N ASP A 583 -3.61 -12.87 -18.54
CA ASP A 583 -3.45 -13.89 -17.51
C ASP A 583 -1.99 -14.06 -17.05
N GLY A 584 -1.07 -13.20 -17.51
CA GLY A 584 0.35 -13.23 -17.15
C GLY A 584 1.19 -14.25 -17.92
N ARG A 585 0.56 -15.16 -18.69
CA ARG A 585 1.27 -16.19 -19.44
C ARG A 585 2.06 -15.59 -20.59
N ALA A 586 3.33 -15.98 -20.71
CA ALA A 586 4.15 -15.67 -21.88
C ALA A 586 3.61 -16.39 -23.13
N VAL A 587 3.37 -15.64 -24.20
CA VAL A 587 2.89 -16.14 -25.49
C VAL A 587 3.92 -15.91 -26.58
N GLU A 588 4.09 -16.91 -27.45
CA GLU A 588 5.07 -16.87 -28.53
C GLU A 588 4.59 -15.91 -29.64
N THR A 589 5.51 -15.11 -30.19
CA THR A 589 5.21 -14.12 -31.22
C THR A 589 6.25 -14.13 -32.32
N ASP A 590 5.79 -14.16 -33.57
CA ASP A 590 6.65 -14.03 -34.73
C ASP A 590 6.98 -12.56 -34.97
N PHE A 591 8.26 -12.21 -34.95
CA PHE A 591 8.70 -10.86 -35.25
C PHE A 591 9.90 -10.80 -36.19
N SER A 592 10.02 -9.67 -36.89
CA SER A 592 11.20 -9.33 -37.69
C SER A 592 11.67 -7.93 -37.38
N VAL A 593 12.98 -7.69 -37.43
CA VAL A 593 13.59 -6.40 -37.09
C VAL A 593 14.20 -5.78 -38.34
N ILE A 594 13.83 -4.53 -38.62
CA ILE A 594 14.42 -3.72 -39.71
C ILE A 594 14.76 -2.35 -39.12
N SER A 595 16.05 -2.01 -39.09
CA SER A 595 16.53 -0.75 -38.49
C SER A 595 16.09 -0.62 -37.02
N ASN A 596 15.37 0.44 -36.67
CA ASN A 596 14.80 0.69 -35.34
C ASN A 596 13.35 0.22 -35.21
N GLN A 597 12.84 -0.59 -36.14
CA GLN A 597 11.46 -1.08 -36.13
C GLN A 597 11.39 -2.60 -35.98
N ILE A 598 10.48 -3.07 -35.13
CA ILE A 598 10.14 -4.48 -34.97
C ILE A 598 8.72 -4.68 -35.51
N PHE A 599 8.57 -5.56 -36.49
CA PHE A 599 7.27 -5.95 -37.03
C PHE A 599 6.84 -7.24 -36.37
N VAL A 600 5.75 -7.20 -35.60
CA VAL A 600 5.18 -8.37 -34.94
C VAL A 600 3.92 -8.77 -35.68
N ASN A 601 3.88 -10.01 -36.16
CA ASN A 601 2.67 -10.57 -36.73
C ASN A 601 1.83 -11.15 -35.60
N ARG A 602 0.52 -10.93 -35.66
CA ARG A 602 -0.43 -11.55 -34.73
C ARG A 602 -0.31 -13.08 -34.74
N ALA A 603 0.01 -13.66 -35.90
CA ALA A 603 0.16 -15.11 -36.11
C ALA A 603 -1.04 -15.90 -35.55
N HIS A 604 -0.86 -16.57 -34.41
CA HIS A 604 -1.87 -17.41 -33.73
C HIS A 604 -2.47 -16.78 -32.46
N LEU A 605 -2.15 -15.52 -32.16
CA LEU A 605 -2.67 -14.85 -30.97
C LEU A 605 -4.20 -14.64 -31.08
N PRO A 606 -4.99 -15.11 -30.10
CA PRO A 606 -6.40 -14.79 -29.98
C PRO A 606 -6.68 -13.29 -29.91
N ASP A 607 -7.94 -12.90 -30.11
CA ASP A 607 -8.36 -11.54 -29.77
C ASP A 607 -8.14 -11.27 -28.28
N GLY A 608 -7.57 -10.13 -27.96
CA GLY A 608 -7.24 -9.79 -26.58
C GLY A 608 -6.20 -8.70 -26.44
N LEU A 609 -6.01 -8.27 -25.19
CA LEU A 609 -4.96 -7.35 -24.79
C LEU A 609 -3.69 -8.15 -24.46
N TYR A 610 -2.55 -7.65 -24.93
CA TYR A 610 -1.24 -8.23 -24.67
C TYR A 610 -0.27 -7.17 -24.19
N MET A 611 0.62 -7.55 -23.27
CA MET A 611 1.76 -6.74 -22.86
C MET A 611 3.01 -7.23 -23.59
N LEU A 612 3.71 -6.34 -24.28
CA LEU A 612 4.94 -6.62 -25.01
C LEU A 612 6.11 -6.10 -24.18
N LYS A 613 7.19 -6.89 -24.10
CA LYS A 613 8.49 -6.47 -23.57
C LYS A 613 9.56 -6.72 -24.63
N VAL A 614 10.41 -5.72 -24.89
CA VAL A 614 11.50 -5.81 -25.86
C VAL A 614 12.83 -5.71 -25.13
N PHE A 615 13.78 -6.58 -25.45
CA PHE A 615 15.10 -6.66 -24.85
C PHE A 615 16.20 -6.58 -25.91
N SER A 616 17.39 -6.13 -25.52
CA SER A 616 18.65 -6.30 -26.26
C SER A 616 19.65 -7.00 -25.34
N GLY A 617 19.98 -8.25 -25.65
CA GLY A 617 20.59 -9.16 -24.67
C GLY A 617 19.72 -9.28 -23.41
N ASN A 618 20.30 -9.03 -22.23
CA ASN A 618 19.59 -9.08 -20.93
C ASN A 618 18.95 -7.73 -20.54
N ASN A 619 19.13 -6.67 -21.31
CA ASN A 619 18.62 -5.34 -20.96
C ASN A 619 17.21 -5.14 -21.54
N LEU A 620 16.25 -4.81 -20.69
CA LEU A 620 14.91 -4.40 -21.12
C LEU A 620 14.99 -3.04 -21.81
N LEU A 621 14.65 -3.00 -23.11
CA LEU A 621 14.57 -1.78 -23.90
C LEU A 621 13.26 -1.04 -23.73
N GLY A 622 12.20 -1.71 -23.28
CA GLY A 622 10.89 -1.08 -23.12
C GLY A 622 9.76 -2.08 -22.97
N SER A 623 8.58 -1.57 -22.66
CA SER A 623 7.34 -2.33 -22.69
C SER A 623 6.20 -1.54 -23.33
N GLY A 624 5.19 -2.22 -23.84
CA GLY A 624 4.04 -1.58 -24.49
C GLY A 624 2.83 -2.49 -24.55
N ARG A 625 1.63 -1.92 -24.59
CA ARG A 625 0.38 -2.68 -24.70
C ARG A 625 -0.09 -2.74 -26.16
N VAL A 626 -0.65 -3.88 -26.57
CA VAL A 626 -1.33 -4.04 -27.87
C VAL A 626 -2.66 -4.74 -27.68
N VAL A 627 -3.70 -4.23 -28.33
CA VAL A 627 -4.99 -4.92 -28.49
C VAL A 627 -5.00 -5.56 -29.87
N PHE A 628 -5.14 -6.89 -29.94
CA PHE A 628 -5.50 -7.59 -31.16
C PHE A 628 -7.02 -7.82 -31.17
N SER A 629 -7.70 -7.40 -32.24
CA SER A 629 -9.14 -7.58 -32.41
C SER A 629 -9.44 -8.17 -33.78
N GLY A 630 -10.32 -9.17 -33.86
CA GLY A 630 -10.87 -9.67 -35.12
C GLY A 630 -11.76 -8.61 -35.77
N GLU A 631 -11.86 -8.65 -37.09
CA GLU A 631 -12.88 -7.88 -37.83
C GLU A 631 -14.30 -8.39 -37.53
#